data_AF-A0A919ZR19-F1
#
_entry.id   AF-A0A919ZR19-F1
#
_cell.length_a   1.000
_cell.length_b   1.000
_cell.length_c   1.000
_cell.angle_alpha   90.00
_cell.angle_beta   90.00
_cell.angle_gamma   90.00
#
_symmetry.space_group_name_H-M   'P 1'
#
loop_
_entity.id
_entity.type
_entity.pdbx_description
1 polymer ?
#
loop_
_entity_poly.entity_id
_entity_poly.type
_entity_poly.pdbx_seq_one_letter_code
_entity_poly.pdbx_strand_id
1 'polypeptide(L)'
;MSDKDMINMPDNLTVAPWGDLIVCEDNPDIDRLWGIKPDGSVYLIAENSYTGAELAGVCFNQKNDTMYLNIQQNGQTIAIKGDWNRVRS
;
A
#
# COMPACT_ATOMS: atom_id res chain seq x y z
N MET A 1 -20.20 -4.76 2.88
CA MET A 1 -18.96 -4.35 2.21
C MET A 1 -19.19 -4.54 0.73
N SER A 2 -18.97 -3.51 -0.06
CA SER A 2 -18.94 -3.69 -1.52
C SER A 2 -17.62 -4.35 -1.90
N ASP A 3 -17.51 -4.97 -3.08
CA ASP A 3 -16.26 -5.58 -3.55
C ASP A 3 -15.09 -4.57 -3.58
N LYS A 4 -15.38 -3.26 -3.61
CA LYS A 4 -14.38 -2.17 -3.54
C LYS A 4 -13.77 -1.96 -2.15
N ASP A 5 -14.36 -2.55 -1.10
CA ASP A 5 -13.89 -2.46 0.28
C ASP A 5 -13.12 -3.71 0.72
N MET A 6 -12.74 -4.56 -0.24
CA MET A 6 -12.03 -5.81 0.01
C MET A 6 -10.67 -5.81 -0.66
N ILE A 7 -9.66 -6.24 0.09
CA ILE A 7 -8.33 -6.51 -0.44
C ILE A 7 -8.43 -7.66 -1.44
N ASN A 8 -7.87 -7.47 -2.65
CA ASN A 8 -7.92 -8.44 -3.72
C ASN A 8 -6.50 -8.76 -4.24
N MET A 9 -6.18 -10.05 -4.33
CA MET A 9 -4.86 -10.55 -4.75
C MET A 9 -3.68 -9.87 -4.02
N PRO A 10 -3.63 -9.90 -2.68
CA PRO A 10 -2.49 -9.36 -1.95
C PRO A 10 -1.24 -10.22 -2.19
N ASP A 11 -0.11 -9.58 -2.46
CA ASP A 11 1.19 -10.25 -2.63
C ASP A 11 2.21 -9.75 -1.60
N ASN A 12 2.68 -8.51 -1.77
CA ASN A 12 3.74 -7.98 -0.92
C ASN A 12 3.19 -7.26 0.32
N LEU A 13 3.93 -7.34 1.44
CA LEU A 13 3.55 -6.64 2.67
C LEU A 13 4.75 -6.13 3.46
N THR A 14 4.49 -5.17 4.34
CA THR A 14 5.43 -4.74 5.38
C THR A 14 4.69 -4.33 6.64
N VAL A 15 5.39 -4.28 7.78
CA VAL A 15 4.85 -3.71 9.01
C VAL A 15 5.16 -2.21 9.02
N ALA A 16 4.12 -1.39 9.10
CA ALA A 16 4.27 0.04 9.26
C ALA A 16 4.93 0.38 10.60
N PRO A 17 5.64 1.52 10.70
CA PRO A 17 6.22 1.98 11.96
C PRO A 17 5.24 2.13 13.13
N TRP A 18 3.96 2.32 12.85
CA TRP A 18 2.88 2.43 13.85
C TRP A 18 2.19 1.08 14.16
N GLY A 19 2.66 -0.03 13.58
CA GLY A 19 2.22 -1.38 13.92
C GLY A 19 1.11 -1.97 13.04
N ASP A 20 0.60 -1.24 12.06
CA ASP A 20 -0.34 -1.77 11.07
C ASP A 20 0.41 -2.57 9.99
N LEU A 21 -0.27 -3.46 9.28
CA LEU A 21 0.26 -4.07 8.05
C LEU A 21 -0.05 -3.16 6.86
N ILE A 22 0.94 -2.94 6.00
CA ILE A 22 0.74 -2.34 4.68
C ILE A 22 0.83 -3.44 3.65
N VAL A 23 -0.15 -3.53 2.77
CA VAL A 23 -0.29 -4.60 1.78
C VAL A 23 -0.41 -4.01 0.39
N CYS A 24 0.34 -4.58 -0.56
CA CYS A 24 0.26 -4.29 -1.98
C CYS A 24 -0.58 -5.36 -2.69
N GLU A 25 -1.39 -4.94 -3.64
CA GLU A 25 -2.09 -5.84 -4.56
C GLU A 25 -1.28 -6.11 -5.84
N ASP A 26 -1.54 -7.28 -6.43
CA ASP A 26 -1.16 -7.70 -7.79
C ASP A 26 -2.40 -8.24 -8.53
N ASN A 27 -3.13 -7.31 -9.14
CA ASN A 27 -4.33 -7.53 -9.92
C ASN A 27 -4.04 -7.28 -11.41
N PRO A 28 -4.77 -7.94 -12.33
CA PRO A 28 -4.64 -7.68 -13.76
C PRO A 28 -5.17 -6.30 -14.20
N ASP A 29 -5.95 -5.62 -13.35
CA ASP A 29 -6.67 -4.39 -13.69
C ASP A 29 -6.27 -3.18 -12.84
N ILE A 30 -6.50 -3.24 -11.52
CA ILE A 30 -6.29 -2.12 -10.58
C ILE A 30 -5.59 -2.62 -9.34
N ASP A 31 -4.47 -1.98 -9.01
CA ASP A 31 -3.69 -2.27 -7.80
C ASP A 31 -3.80 -1.16 -6.76
N ARG A 32 -4.01 -1.59 -5.53
CA ARG A 32 -4.12 -0.69 -4.38
C ARG A 32 -3.10 -1.00 -3.31
N LEU A 33 -2.83 0.04 -2.53
CA LEU A 33 -2.09 -0.05 -1.30
C LEU A 33 -3.06 0.05 -0.13
N TRP A 34 -3.06 -0.97 0.71
CA TRP A 34 -3.97 -1.09 1.84
C TRP A 34 -3.22 -1.02 3.15
N GLY A 35 -3.88 -0.47 4.17
CA GLY A 35 -3.50 -0.63 5.57
C GLY A 35 -4.45 -1.57 6.30
N ILE A 36 -3.91 -2.41 7.19
CA ILE A 36 -4.67 -3.32 8.05
C ILE A 36 -4.25 -3.07 9.49
N LYS A 37 -5.20 -2.64 10.33
CA LYS A 37 -4.96 -2.40 11.76
C LYS A 37 -4.85 -3.74 12.52
N PRO A 38 -4.26 -3.76 13.73
CA PRO A 38 -4.19 -4.97 14.56
C PRO A 38 -5.54 -5.60 14.90
N ASP A 39 -6.64 -4.83 14.84
CA ASP A 39 -8.00 -5.33 15.04
C ASP A 39 -8.63 -5.95 13.78
N GLY A 40 -7.91 -5.97 12.66
CA GLY A 40 -8.35 -6.51 11.38
C GLY A 40 -9.13 -5.52 10.51
N SER A 41 -9.40 -4.29 10.98
CA SER A 41 -10.02 -3.27 10.14
C SER A 41 -9.06 -2.78 9.05
N VAL A 42 -9.60 -2.54 7.86
CA VAL A 42 -8.84 -2.18 6.67
C VAL A 42 -9.12 -0.73 6.25
N TYR A 43 -8.12 -0.07 5.67
CA TYR A 43 -8.26 1.27 5.11
C TYR A 43 -7.44 1.41 3.83
N LEU A 44 -7.97 2.16 2.86
CA LEU A 44 -7.31 2.40 1.58
C LEU A 44 -6.29 3.53 1.72
N ILE A 45 -5.05 3.28 1.29
CA ILE A 45 -3.98 4.30 1.30
C ILE A 45 -3.85 4.95 -0.07
N ALA A 46 -3.80 4.15 -1.13
CA ALA A 46 -3.61 4.63 -2.50
C ALA A 46 -4.11 3.61 -3.54
N GLU A 47 -4.34 4.09 -4.76
CA GLU A 47 -4.62 3.29 -5.96
C GLU A 47 -3.61 3.67 -7.06
N ASN A 48 -3.06 2.69 -7.77
CA ASN A 48 -2.21 2.92 -8.93
C ASN A 48 -3.08 3.28 -10.15
N SER A 49 -3.52 4.53 -10.23
CA SER A 49 -4.26 5.04 -11.42
C SER A 49 -3.32 5.48 -12.56
N TYR A 50 -2.01 5.27 -12.43
CA TYR A 50 -1.01 5.67 -13.43
C TYR A 50 -0.75 4.57 -14.47
N THR A 51 -0.71 3.31 -14.04
CA THR A 51 -0.44 2.12 -14.87
C THR A 51 -1.24 0.92 -14.36
N GLY A 52 -1.49 -0.08 -15.20
CA GLY A 52 -2.02 -1.39 -14.76
C GLY A 52 -0.92 -2.34 -14.31
N ALA A 53 0.11 -1.82 -13.65
CA ALA A 53 1.26 -2.59 -13.18
C ALA A 53 1.18 -2.82 -11.69
N GLU A 54 1.59 -4.03 -11.27
CA GLU A 54 1.58 -4.43 -9.86
C GLU A 54 2.39 -3.48 -8.96
N LEU A 55 1.95 -3.42 -7.71
CA LEU A 55 2.70 -2.75 -6.65
C LEU A 55 3.71 -3.74 -6.04
N ALA A 56 4.92 -3.79 -6.62
CA ALA A 56 5.97 -4.76 -6.29
C ALA A 56 6.76 -4.45 -5.00
N GLY A 57 6.06 -4.08 -3.94
CA GLY A 57 6.59 -4.02 -2.59
C GLY A 57 6.78 -2.61 -2.03
N VAL A 58 6.82 -2.58 -0.71
CA VAL A 58 6.79 -1.36 0.08
C VAL A 58 7.70 -1.47 1.30
N CYS A 59 8.34 -0.36 1.67
CA CYS A 59 9.09 -0.26 2.92
C CYS A 59 9.13 1.19 3.44
N PHE A 60 9.56 1.36 4.68
CA PHE A 60 9.72 2.68 5.31
C PHE A 60 11.19 2.98 5.57
N ASN A 61 11.56 4.25 5.51
CA ASN A 61 12.87 4.69 5.95
C ASN A 61 13.02 4.54 7.48
N GLN A 62 14.25 4.61 7.99
CA GLN A 62 14.52 4.51 9.43
C GLN A 62 13.89 5.64 10.27
N LYS A 63 13.56 6.78 9.66
CA LYS A 63 12.90 7.91 10.32
C LYS A 63 11.38 7.76 10.35
N ASN A 64 10.84 6.72 9.73
CA ASN A 64 9.42 6.40 9.68
C ASN A 64 8.53 7.49 9.07
N ASP A 65 9.09 8.42 8.30
CA ASP A 65 8.37 9.55 7.70
C ASP A 65 8.20 9.43 6.18
N THR A 66 8.94 8.50 5.55
CA THR A 66 8.93 8.29 4.11
C THR A 66 8.71 6.81 3.81
N MET A 67 7.74 6.54 2.95
CA MET A 67 7.47 5.22 2.39
C MET A 67 8.09 5.14 0.99
N TYR A 68 8.74 4.03 0.68
CA TYR A 68 9.17 3.69 -0.67
C TYR A 68 8.24 2.61 -1.21
N LEU A 69 7.65 2.87 -2.37
CA LEU A 69 6.77 1.95 -3.07
C LEU A 69 7.37 1.65 -4.45
N ASN A 70 7.41 0.38 -4.81
CA ASN A 70 7.83 -0.06 -6.13
C ASN A 70 6.62 -0.25 -7.04
N ILE A 71 6.74 0.20 -8.29
CA ILE A 71 5.82 -0.13 -9.38
C ILE A 71 6.64 -0.97 -10.37
N GLN A 72 6.19 -2.21 -10.60
CA GLN A 72 7.01 -3.21 -11.29
C GLN A 72 7.36 -2.79 -12.72
N GLN A 73 6.35 -2.34 -13.48
CA GLN A 73 6.56 -2.00 -14.88
C GLN A 73 7.46 -0.75 -15.01
N ASN A 74 8.51 -0.88 -15.80
CA ASN A 74 9.60 0.10 -15.97
C ASN A 74 10.49 0.34 -14.73
N GLY A 75 10.36 -0.48 -13.67
CA GLY A 75 11.30 -0.50 -12.53
C GLY A 75 11.32 0.79 -11.71
N GLN A 76 10.15 1.36 -11.41
CA GLN A 76 10.06 2.63 -10.71
C GLN A 76 10.02 2.42 -9.19
N THR A 77 10.74 3.26 -8.45
CA THR A 77 10.60 3.40 -7.00
C THR A 77 10.21 4.83 -6.68
N ILE A 78 9.07 5.01 -6.02
CA ILE A 78 8.59 6.33 -5.60
C ILE A 78 8.77 6.51 -4.10
N ALA A 79 9.23 7.70 -3.70
CA ALA A 79 9.35 8.11 -2.31
C ALA A 79 8.16 9.00 -1.94
N ILE A 80 7.31 8.51 -1.03
CA ILE A 80 6.11 9.20 -0.58
C ILE A 80 6.36 9.68 0.85
N LYS A 81 6.36 11.00 1.03
CA LYS A 81 6.43 11.63 2.34
C LYS A 81 5.05 12.15 2.73
N GLY A 82 4.55 11.77 3.90
CA GLY A 82 3.20 12.14 4.31
C GLY A 82 2.97 11.99 5.80
N ASP A 83 1.90 12.63 6.27
CA ASP A 83 1.35 12.39 7.59
C ASP A 83 0.43 11.16 7.53
N TRP A 84 0.98 9.99 7.86
CA TRP A 84 0.30 8.70 7.74
C TRP A 84 -0.91 8.56 8.67
N ASN A 85 -0.99 9.36 9.74
CA ASN A 85 -2.17 9.37 10.61
C ASN A 85 -3.42 9.94 9.90
N ARG A 86 -3.25 10.75 8.84
CA ARG A 86 -4.37 11.32 8.09
C ARG A 86 -5.04 10.34 7.14
N VAL A 87 -4.34 9.26 6.75
CA VAL A 87 -4.88 8.21 5.88
C VAL A 87 -5.32 6.97 6.66
N ARG A 88 -4.90 6.83 7.92
CA ARG A 88 -5.28 5.75 8.83
C ARG A 88 -6.70 5.96 9.39
N SER A 89 -7.72 5.76 8.55
CA SER A 89 -9.16 5.84 8.91
C SER A 89 -9.65 4.59 9.62
#